data_AF-X1I180-F1
#
_entry.id   AF-X1I180-F1
#
_cell.length_a   1.000
_cell.length_b   1.000
_cell.length_c   1.000
_cell.angle_alpha   90.00
_cell.angle_beta   90.00
_cell.angle_gamma   90.00
#
_symmetry.space_group_name_H-M   'P 1'
#
loop_
_entity.id
_entity.type
_entity.pdbx_description
1 polymer ?
#
loop_
_entity_poly.entity_id
_entity_poly.type
_entity_poly.pdbx_seq_one_letter_code
_entity_poly.pdbx_strand_id
1 'polypeptide(L)'
;MVRRMTVVFHDEELYTYLKVEAARRHIAASDIVTDAVREWLESHEDAELLPTIEAARAEWKEKGGRPWSEVEQEVEEAVTGREAT
;
A
#
# COMPACT_ATOMS: atom_id res chain seq x y z
N MET A 1 -7.11 -20.91 -10.70
CA MET A 1 -8.54 -20.75 -11.04
C MET A 1 -8.86 -19.27 -11.08
N VAL A 2 -9.63 -18.79 -12.06
CA VAL A 2 -10.07 -17.38 -12.14
C VAL A 2 -11.45 -17.25 -11.51
N ARG A 3 -11.60 -16.35 -10.52
CA ARG A 3 -12.91 -15.98 -9.95
C ARG A 3 -13.46 -14.80 -10.76
N ARG A 4 -14.77 -14.81 -11.05
CA ARG A 4 -15.43 -13.76 -11.84
C ARG A 4 -16.44 -13.01 -10.97
N MET A 5 -16.53 -11.70 -11.20
CA MET A 5 -17.48 -10.81 -10.55
C MET A 5 -18.08 -9.88 -11.62
N THR A 6 -19.35 -9.55 -11.50
CA THR A 6 -20.03 -8.56 -12.36
C THR A 6 -20.18 -7.27 -11.58
N VAL A 7 -19.72 -6.15 -12.16
CA VAL A 7 -19.87 -4.80 -11.60
C VAL A 7 -20.84 -4.02 -12.48
N VAL A 8 -21.78 -3.32 -11.85
CA VAL A 8 -22.75 -2.45 -12.52
C VAL A 8 -22.36 -1.01 -12.26
N PHE A 9 -22.19 -0.23 -13.32
CA PHE A 9 -22.00 1.21 -13.25
C PHE A 9 -23.38 1.88 -13.28
N HIS A 10 -23.75 2.56 -12.20
CA HIS A 10 -24.99 3.33 -12.13
C HIS A 10 -24.84 4.74 -12.71
N ASP A 11 -23.60 5.18 -12.92
CA ASP A 11 -23.24 6.41 -13.60
C ASP A 11 -22.84 6.08 -15.06
N GLU A 12 -23.67 6.51 -16.00
CA GLU A 12 -23.49 6.28 -17.44
C GLU A 12 -22.30 7.08 -18.01
N GLU A 13 -22.02 8.27 -17.46
CA GLU A 13 -20.88 9.08 -17.88
C GLU A 13 -19.57 8.40 -17.48
N LEU A 14 -19.50 7.88 -16.26
CA LEU A 14 -18.34 7.12 -15.78
C LEU A 14 -18.11 5.86 -16.61
N TYR A 15 -19.17 5.11 -16.93
CA TYR A 15 -19.07 3.94 -17.81
C TYR A 15 -18.48 4.33 -19.18
N THR A 16 -18.98 5.43 -19.75
CA THR A 16 -18.53 5.92 -21.06
C THR A 16 -17.07 6.35 -21.01
N TYR A 17 -16.68 7.12 -19.99
CA TYR A 17 -15.30 7.57 -19.80
C TYR A 17 -14.33 6.39 -19.67
N LEU A 18 -14.68 5.39 -18.86
CA LEU A 18 -13.89 4.17 -18.69
C LEU A 18 -13.69 3.44 -20.04
N LYS A 19 -14.74 3.33 -20.86
CA LYS A 19 -14.65 2.70 -22.19
C LYS A 19 -13.73 3.47 -23.12
N VAL A 20 -13.81 4.80 -23.13
CA VAL A 20 -12.93 5.66 -23.94
C VAL A 20 -11.48 5.51 -23.51
N GLU A 21 -11.19 5.53 -22.21
CA GLU A 21 -9.83 5.39 -21.70
C GLU A 21 -9.26 3.98 -21.97
N ALA A 22 -10.06 2.93 -21.84
CA ALA A 22 -9.65 1.57 -22.22
C ALA A 22 -9.27 1.48 -23.71
N ALA A 23 -10.08 2.08 -24.59
CA ALA A 23 -9.80 2.13 -26.01
C ALA A 23 -8.54 2.93 -26.33
N ARG A 24 -8.36 4.11 -25.69
CA ARG A 24 -7.19 4.98 -25.86
C ARG A 24 -5.88 4.31 -25.46
N ARG A 25 -5.92 3.50 -24.40
CA ARG A 25 -4.75 2.79 -23.85
C ARG A 25 -4.54 1.40 -24.46
N HIS A 26 -5.45 0.94 -25.32
CA HIS A 26 -5.44 -0.39 -25.91
C HIS A 26 -5.41 -1.53 -24.87
N ILE A 27 -6.16 -1.37 -23.77
CA ILE A 27 -6.28 -2.38 -22.69
C ILE A 27 -7.76 -2.69 -22.40
N ALA A 28 -8.03 -3.74 -21.64
CA ALA A 28 -9.40 -4.03 -21.24
C ALA A 28 -9.87 -3.08 -20.13
N ALA A 29 -11.14 -2.70 -20.17
CA ALA A 29 -11.74 -1.91 -19.08
C ALA A 29 -11.69 -2.66 -17.73
N SER A 30 -11.69 -4.00 -17.76
CA SER A 30 -11.50 -4.82 -16.55
C SER A 30 -10.13 -4.63 -15.92
N ASP A 31 -9.09 -4.35 -16.72
CA ASP A 31 -7.74 -4.16 -16.20
C ASP A 31 -7.66 -2.83 -15.45
N ILE A 32 -8.23 -1.76 -16.03
CA ILE A 32 -8.36 -0.46 -15.36
C ILE A 32 -9.14 -0.58 -14.05
N VAL A 33 -10.28 -1.29 -14.06
CA VAL A 33 -11.07 -1.51 -12.84
C VAL A 33 -10.30 -2.33 -11.81
N THR A 34 -9.52 -3.33 -12.25
CA THR A 34 -8.71 -4.16 -11.35
C THR A 34 -7.66 -3.31 -10.65
N ASP A 35 -6.95 -2.45 -11.38
CA ASP A 35 -5.92 -1.59 -10.81
C ASP A 35 -6.54 -0.53 -9.89
N ALA A 36 -7.64 0.10 -10.28
CA ALA A 36 -8.34 1.07 -9.44
C ALA A 36 -8.86 0.46 -8.13
N VAL A 37 -9.41 -0.76 -8.18
CA VAL A 37 -9.87 -1.46 -6.97
C VAL A 37 -8.68 -1.88 -6.10
N ARG A 38 -7.56 -2.29 -6.68
CA ARG A 38 -6.34 -2.61 -5.95
C ARG A 38 -5.83 -1.38 -5.19
N GLU A 39 -5.65 -0.26 -5.88
CA GLU A 39 -5.18 1.00 -5.27
C GLU A 39 -6.14 1.47 -4.18
N TRP A 40 -7.44 1.35 -4.39
CA TRP A 40 -8.44 1.72 -3.38
C TRP A 40 -8.32 0.84 -2.12
N LEU A 41 -8.17 -0.47 -2.27
CA LEU A 41 -8.00 -1.39 -1.13
C LEU A 41 -6.68 -1.13 -0.39
N GLU A 42 -5.56 -0.98 -1.11
CA GLU A 42 -4.25 -0.68 -0.52
C GLU A 42 -4.29 0.64 0.27
N SER A 43 -4.93 1.67 -0.28
CA SER A 43 -5.10 2.96 0.42
C SER A 43 -5.96 2.84 1.69
N HIS A 44 -6.92 1.90 1.70
CA HIS A 44 -7.75 1.65 2.87
C HIS A 44 -6.97 0.92 3.95
N GLU A 45 -6.18 -0.08 3.58
CA GLU A 45 -5.27 -0.80 4.48
C GLU A 45 -4.23 0.15 5.11
N ASP A 46 -3.63 1.03 4.31
CA ASP A 46 -2.70 2.05 4.80
C ASP A 46 -3.36 3.00 5.83
N ALA A 47 -4.60 3.41 5.56
CA ALA A 47 -5.36 4.27 6.46
C ALA A 47 -5.71 3.56 7.79
N GLU A 48 -6.01 2.27 7.74
CA GLU A 48 -6.25 1.44 8.93
C GLU A 48 -4.97 1.20 9.76
N LEU A 49 -3.80 1.13 9.10
CA LEU A 49 -2.51 0.94 9.77
C LEU A 49 -1.97 2.21 10.43
N LEU A 50 -2.35 3.39 9.93
CA LEU A 50 -1.82 4.68 10.39
C LEU A 50 -1.93 4.89 11.92
N PRO A 51 -3.08 4.60 12.59
CA PRO A 51 -3.19 4.72 14.04
C PRO A 51 -2.19 3.82 14.80
N THR A 52 -1.94 2.60 14.30
CA THR A 52 -0.97 1.68 14.90
C THR A 52 0.46 2.21 14.76
N ILE A 53 0.80 2.76 13.59
CA ILE A 53 2.10 3.40 13.36
C ILE A 53 2.29 4.60 14.28
N GLU A 54 1.26 5.44 14.42
CA GLU A 54 1.30 6.60 15.31
C GLU A 54 1.47 6.21 16.78
N ALA A 55 0.76 5.18 17.24
CA ALA A 55 0.90 4.63 18.59
C ALA A 55 2.33 4.10 18.84
N ALA A 56 2.86 3.30 17.91
CA ALA A 56 4.22 2.78 18.00
C ALA A 56 5.27 3.92 18.00
N ARG A 57 5.04 4.97 17.19
CA ARG A 57 5.91 6.15 17.17
C ARG A 57 5.85 6.94 18.47
N ALA A 58 4.68 7.07 19.09
CA ALA A 58 4.52 7.73 20.38
C ALA A 58 5.25 6.96 21.49
N GLU A 59 5.06 5.64 21.55
CA GLU A 59 5.76 4.76 22.49
C GLU A 59 7.29 4.82 22.31
N TRP A 60 7.78 4.77 21.07
CA TRP A 60 9.21 4.91 20.77
C TRP A 60 9.76 6.24 21.28
N LYS A 61 9.04 7.36 21.09
CA LYS A 61 9.45 8.67 21.63
C LYS A 61 9.47 8.68 23.16
N GLU A 62 8.44 8.13 23.81
CA GLU A 62 8.35 8.04 25.27
C GLU A 62 9.53 7.27 25.86
N LYS A 63 9.96 6.19 25.19
CA LYS A 63 11.08 5.34 25.60
C LYS A 63 12.46 5.89 25.23
N GLY A 64 12.56 7.14 24.76
CA GLY A 64 13.83 7.77 24.41
C GLY A 64 14.39 7.32 23.05
N GLY A 65 13.52 7.00 22.11
CA GLY A 65 13.87 6.52 20.79
C GLY A 65 14.82 7.45 20.02
N ARG A 66 15.82 6.84 19.38
CA ARG A 66 16.85 7.51 18.57
C ARG A 66 16.63 7.27 17.06
N PRO A 67 16.78 8.30 16.21
CA PRO A 67 16.69 8.15 14.76
C PRO A 67 17.57 7.04 14.22
N TRP A 68 17.12 6.35 13.16
CA TRP A 68 17.89 5.26 12.53
C TRP A 68 19.31 5.68 12.17
N SER A 69 19.49 6.87 11.61
CA SER A 69 20.81 7.43 11.25
C SER A 69 21.81 7.52 12.40
N GLU A 70 21.34 7.54 13.66
CA GLU A 70 22.21 7.56 14.83
C GLU A 70 22.59 6.16 15.32
N VAL A 71 21.78 5.14 15.03
CA VAL A 71 21.91 3.78 15.59
C VAL A 71 22.25 2.72 14.56
N GLU A 72 22.17 3.04 13.26
CA GLU A 72 22.36 2.10 12.15
C GLU A 72 23.68 1.31 12.28
N GLN A 73 24.80 2.02 12.49
CA GLN A 73 26.11 1.38 12.63
C GLN A 73 26.20 0.50 13.89
N GLU A 74 25.68 0.97 15.03
CA GLU A 74 25.64 0.20 16.29
C GLU A 74 24.84 -1.11 16.10
N VAL A 75 23.74 -1.06 15.34
CA VAL A 75 22.87 -2.21 15.05
C VAL A 75 23.56 -3.17 14.07
N GLU A 76 24.16 -2.67 13.00
CA GLU A 76 24.88 -3.47 12.00
C GLU A 76 26.03 -4.27 12.64
N GLU A 77 26.82 -3.62 13.50
CA GLU A 77 27.90 -4.26 14.25
C GLU A 77 27.35 -5.35 15.21
N ALA A 78 26.23 -5.09 15.88
CA ALA A 78 25.60 -6.05 16.79
C ALA A 78 24.99 -7.27 16.08
N VAL A 79 24.45 -7.09 14.86
CA VAL A 79 23.93 -8.18 14.02
C VAL A 79 25.07 -9.04 13.50
N THR A 80 26.13 -8.42 12.97
CA THR A 80 27.28 -9.13 12.39
C THR A 80 28.04 -9.93 13.46
N GLY A 81 28.18 -9.39 14.67
CA GLY A 81 28.77 -10.11 15.80
C GLY A 81 27.97 -11.33 16.27
N ARG A 82 26.65 -11.34 16.05
CA ARG A 82 25.76 -12.48 16.36
C ARG A 82 25.85 -13.60 15.33
N GLU A 83 26.10 -13.29 14.06
CA GLU A 83 26.25 -14.30 13.00
C GLU A 83 27.64 -14.96 12.99
N ALA A 84 28.61 -14.38 13.70
CA ALA A 84 29.96 -14.93 13.88
C ALA A 84 30.08 -15.93 15.07
N THR A 85 28.99 -16.19 15.80
CA THR A 85 28.92 -17.13 16.93
C THR A 85 27.99 -18.30 16.61
#